data_AF-A0A1J4XJ12-F1
#
_entry.id   AF-A0A1J4XJ12-F1
#
_cell.length_a   1.000
_cell.length_b   1.000
_cell.length_c   1.000
_cell.angle_alpha   90.00
_cell.angle_beta   90.00
_cell.angle_gamma   90.00
#
_symmetry.space_group_name_H-M   'P 1'
#
loop_
_entity.id
_entity.type
_entity.pdbx_description
1 polymer ?
#
loop_
_entity_poly.entity_id
_entity_poly.type
_entity_poly.pdbx_seq_one_letter_code
_entity_poly.pdbx_strand_id
1 'polypeptide(L)'
;MKLKIIAVIVSLLFIGCEELLNVEATSMTIERVKLEKLPFSDGSGLAWDELSGPDIFIRFEEENVTGGIETGTNQDISPSDLPVTWSMSPTFTLGDFSNMLEIYIYDEDVLSDDFIDGAAFEFDPSETPDTWTLDVSDNLQITIEVSYEF
;
A
#
# COMPACT_ATOMS: atom_id res chain seq x y z
N MET A 1 -45.91 43.93 -48.60
CA MET A 1 -45.22 42.63 -48.66
C MET A 1 -44.16 42.62 -47.55
N LYS A 2 -44.37 41.88 -46.45
CA LYS A 2 -43.48 41.92 -45.26
C LYS A 2 -42.44 40.80 -45.36
N LEU A 3 -41.17 41.18 -45.45
CA LEU A 3 -40.02 40.27 -45.53
C LEU A 3 -39.73 39.71 -44.13
N LYS A 4 -39.78 38.39 -43.97
CA LYS A 4 -39.38 37.70 -42.72
C LYS A 4 -37.91 37.31 -42.83
N ILE A 5 -37.07 37.89 -41.98
CA ILE A 5 -35.66 37.51 -41.83
C ILE A 5 -35.62 36.26 -40.95
N ILE A 6 -35.19 35.13 -41.52
CA ILE A 6 -34.93 33.89 -40.78
C ILE A 6 -33.46 33.95 -40.35
N ALA A 7 -33.23 34.20 -39.06
CA ALA A 7 -31.91 34.08 -38.46
C ALA A 7 -31.61 32.59 -38.29
N VAL A 8 -30.68 32.08 -39.11
CA VAL A 8 -30.12 30.73 -38.94
C VAL A 8 -29.00 30.83 -37.93
N ILE A 9 -29.27 30.41 -36.69
CA ILE A 9 -28.25 30.25 -35.65
C ILE A 9 -27.52 28.95 -35.97
N VAL A 10 -26.34 29.05 -36.56
CA VAL A 10 -25.42 27.91 -36.72
C VAL A 10 -24.70 27.74 -35.39
N SER A 11 -25.23 26.86 -34.55
CA SER A 11 -24.56 26.42 -33.33
C SER A 11 -23.39 25.52 -33.72
N LEU A 12 -22.17 26.06 -33.74
CA LEU A 12 -20.96 25.23 -33.78
C LEU A 12 -20.88 24.45 -32.45
N LEU A 13 -21.22 23.17 -32.48
CA LEU A 13 -20.81 22.23 -31.44
C LEU A 13 -19.29 22.06 -31.56
N PHE A 14 -18.54 22.77 -30.71
CA PHE A 14 -17.19 22.36 -30.36
C PHE A 14 -17.30 21.11 -29.49
N ILE A 15 -17.10 19.94 -30.09
CA ILE A 15 -16.78 18.73 -29.33
C ILE A 15 -15.32 18.91 -28.91
N GLY A 16 -15.11 19.62 -27.80
CA GLY A 16 -13.85 19.61 -27.09
C GLY A 16 -13.71 18.22 -26.48
N CYS A 17 -12.95 17.35 -27.13
CA CYS A 17 -12.36 16.21 -26.46
C CYS A 17 -11.32 16.81 -25.51
N GLU A 18 -11.68 17.01 -24.24
CA GLU A 18 -10.70 17.33 -23.21
C GLU A 18 -9.78 16.12 -23.12
N GLU A 19 -8.60 16.24 -23.70
CA GLU A 19 -7.49 15.35 -23.43
C GLU A 19 -7.17 15.55 -21.95
N LEU A 20 -7.70 14.67 -21.09
CA LEU A 20 -7.31 14.61 -19.69
C LEU A 20 -5.80 14.38 -19.69
N LEU A 21 -5.05 15.44 -19.36
CA LEU A 21 -3.64 15.31 -19.02
C LEU A 21 -3.57 14.30 -17.88
N ASN A 22 -3.11 13.09 -18.20
CA ASN A 22 -2.84 12.07 -17.21
C ASN A 22 -1.62 12.54 -16.44
N VAL A 23 -1.84 13.16 -15.27
CA VAL A 23 -0.76 13.58 -14.40
C VAL A 23 -0.38 12.36 -13.59
N GLU A 24 0.81 11.83 -13.88
CA GLU A 24 1.39 10.68 -13.18
C GLU A 24 2.01 11.15 -11.85
N ALA A 25 1.86 10.35 -10.80
CA ALA A 25 2.52 10.59 -9.54
C ALA A 25 4.04 10.38 -9.68
N THR A 26 4.81 11.18 -8.95
CA THR A 26 6.28 11.10 -8.90
C THR A 26 6.77 10.30 -7.70
N SER A 27 5.99 10.22 -6.61
CA SER A 27 6.28 9.38 -5.45
C SER A 27 5.01 8.94 -4.72
N MET A 28 5.14 7.90 -3.88
CA MET A 28 4.09 7.42 -2.98
C MET A 28 4.63 7.30 -1.56
N THR A 29 3.94 7.89 -0.58
CA THR A 29 4.28 7.81 0.84
C THR A 29 3.29 6.92 1.58
N ILE A 30 3.80 5.93 2.32
CA ILE A 30 3.01 5.04 3.18
C ILE A 30 2.84 5.70 4.55
N GLU A 31 1.60 5.97 4.92
CA GLU A 31 1.24 6.68 6.15
C GLU A 31 0.72 5.73 7.24
N ARG A 32 0.02 4.67 6.83
CA ARG A 32 -0.52 3.66 7.73
C ARG A 32 -0.45 2.29 7.10
N VAL A 33 -0.23 1.28 7.92
CA VAL A 33 -0.20 -0.12 7.52
C VAL A 33 -1.17 -0.89 8.40
N LYS A 34 -1.90 -1.83 7.81
CA LYS A 34 -2.80 -2.73 8.51
C LYS A 34 -2.55 -4.16 8.08
N LEU A 35 -2.19 -5.03 9.01
CA LEU A 35 -2.07 -6.46 8.78
C LEU A 35 -3.44 -7.09 8.91
N GLU A 36 -4.00 -7.55 7.80
CA GLU A 36 -5.36 -8.09 7.70
C GLU A 36 -5.39 -9.60 7.97
N LYS A 37 -4.37 -10.32 7.47
CA LYS A 37 -4.22 -11.77 7.60
C LYS A 37 -2.77 -12.12 7.90
N LEU A 38 -2.56 -13.12 8.75
CA LEU A 38 -1.27 -13.69 9.08
C LEU A 38 -1.39 -15.22 9.11
N PRO A 39 -0.40 -15.98 8.58
CA PRO A 39 -0.42 -17.43 8.63
C PRO A 39 -0.03 -17.93 10.03
N PHE A 40 -1.04 -18.19 10.86
CA PHE A 40 -0.83 -18.94 12.10
C PHE A 40 -0.75 -20.44 11.80
N SER A 41 0.28 -21.09 12.33
CA SER A 41 0.51 -22.54 12.24
C SER A 41 -0.55 -23.38 12.97
N ASP A 42 -1.10 -22.83 14.05
CA ASP A 42 -2.19 -23.39 14.84
C ASP A 42 -3.14 -22.28 15.31
N GLY A 43 -4.27 -22.66 15.88
CA GLY A 43 -5.30 -21.69 16.32
C GLY A 43 -4.87 -20.78 17.47
N SER A 44 -3.67 -20.96 18.02
CA SER A 44 -3.07 -20.17 19.10
C SER A 44 -1.85 -19.34 18.67
N GLY A 45 -1.30 -19.57 17.47
CA GLY A 45 -0.11 -18.87 16.98
C GLY A 45 1.23 -19.38 17.49
N LEU A 46 1.26 -20.50 18.22
CA LEU A 46 2.42 -21.02 18.97
C LEU A 46 3.54 -21.65 18.13
N ALA A 47 3.58 -21.47 16.80
CA ALA A 47 4.77 -21.94 16.04
C ALA A 47 5.83 -20.87 15.84
N TRP A 48 5.51 -19.62 16.13
CA TRP A 48 6.46 -18.53 16.06
C TRP A 48 7.19 -18.41 17.41
N ASP A 49 6.41 -18.46 18.49
CA ASP A 49 6.93 -18.49 19.86
C ASP A 49 6.55 -19.77 20.65
N GLU A 50 7.44 -20.29 21.49
CA GLU A 50 7.19 -21.53 22.26
C GLU A 50 6.02 -21.40 23.26
N LEU A 51 5.71 -20.17 23.70
CA LEU A 51 4.77 -19.91 24.80
C LEU A 51 3.79 -18.75 24.54
N SER A 52 3.91 -18.05 23.41
CA SER A 52 3.14 -16.86 23.01
C SER A 52 2.81 -16.90 21.52
N GLY A 53 1.93 -16.00 21.07
CA GLY A 53 1.85 -15.64 19.65
C GLY A 53 3.05 -14.79 19.24
N PRO A 54 3.24 -14.55 17.93
CA PRO A 54 4.37 -13.77 17.43
C PRO A 54 4.33 -12.29 17.83
N ASP A 55 5.51 -11.71 17.97
CA ASP A 55 5.81 -10.30 18.14
C ASP A 55 6.05 -9.64 16.76
N ILE A 56 4.99 -9.16 16.11
CA ILE A 56 5.05 -8.78 14.69
C ILE A 56 5.55 -7.35 14.45
N PHE A 57 6.51 -7.21 13.53
CA PHE A 57 6.81 -5.96 12.83
C PHE A 57 6.90 -6.17 11.31
N ILE A 58 6.82 -5.06 10.57
CA ILE A 58 6.86 -5.04 9.10
C ILE A 58 8.01 -4.15 8.65
N ARG A 59 8.87 -4.66 7.77
CA ARG A 59 9.94 -3.91 7.11
C ARG A 59 9.54 -3.56 5.68
N PHE A 60 9.76 -2.30 5.30
CA PHE A 60 9.59 -1.77 3.95
C PHE A 60 10.95 -1.40 3.37
N GLU A 61 11.20 -1.86 2.15
CA GLU A 61 12.40 -1.53 1.37
C GLU A 61 11.98 -1.10 -0.04
N GLU A 62 12.79 -0.25 -0.66
CA GLU A 62 12.66 0.07 -2.09
C GLU A 62 13.75 -0.69 -2.83
N GLU A 63 13.38 -1.40 -3.89
CA GLU A 63 14.30 -2.23 -4.67
C GLU A 63 15.53 -1.41 -5.08
N ASN A 64 16.73 -1.96 -4.88
CA ASN A 64 18.02 -1.32 -5.18
C ASN A 64 18.34 -0.04 -4.37
N VAL A 65 17.55 0.30 -3.35
CA VAL A 65 17.79 1.44 -2.46
C VAL A 65 18.17 0.94 -1.07
N THR A 66 19.30 1.43 -0.54
CA THR A 66 19.72 1.08 0.82
C THR A 66 18.95 1.91 1.86
N GLY A 67 18.43 1.25 2.90
CA GLY A 67 17.93 1.94 4.10
C GLY A 67 16.41 1.87 4.26
N GLY A 68 15.86 0.65 4.29
CA GLY A 68 14.47 0.42 4.63
C GLY A 68 14.08 0.92 6.02
N ILE A 69 12.78 0.86 6.29
CA ILE A 69 12.18 1.25 7.57
C ILE A 69 11.33 0.12 8.12
N GLU A 70 11.26 0.06 9.45
CA GLU A 70 10.45 -0.90 10.18
C GLU A 70 9.31 -0.18 10.91
N THR A 71 8.18 -0.87 11.04
CA THR A 71 7.16 -0.47 12.00
C THR A 71 7.65 -0.70 13.43
N GLY A 72 6.91 -0.20 14.42
CA GLY A 72 7.06 -0.75 15.77
C GLY A 72 6.54 -2.20 15.85
N THR A 73 6.92 -2.91 16.90
CA THR A 73 6.45 -4.28 17.17
C THR A 73 5.10 -4.28 17.88
N ASN A 74 4.19 -5.15 17.46
CA ASN A 74 3.00 -5.52 18.24
C ASN A 74 3.21 -6.93 18.81
N GLN A 75 3.14 -7.04 20.14
CA GLN A 75 3.53 -8.25 20.85
C GLN A 75 2.40 -9.27 21.03
N ASP A 76 2.75 -10.56 21.09
CA ASP A 76 1.88 -11.69 21.43
C ASP A 76 0.57 -11.71 20.62
N ILE A 77 0.68 -11.53 19.30
CA ILE A 77 -0.49 -11.45 18.40
C ILE A 77 -1.14 -12.83 18.27
N SER A 78 -2.46 -12.87 18.50
CA SER A 78 -3.30 -14.03 18.20
C SER A 78 -4.19 -13.79 16.97
N PRO A 79 -4.86 -14.84 16.42
CA PRO A 79 -5.83 -14.66 15.34
C PRO A 79 -6.97 -13.69 15.66
N SER A 80 -7.33 -13.52 16.94
CA SER A 80 -8.39 -12.60 17.35
C SER A 80 -7.97 -11.13 17.43
N ASP A 81 -6.66 -10.86 17.41
CA ASP A 81 -6.13 -9.49 17.44
C ASP A 81 -6.09 -8.87 16.04
N LEU A 82 -6.23 -9.68 14.99
CA LEU A 82 -6.31 -9.19 13.63
C LEU A 82 -7.66 -8.48 13.37
N PRO A 83 -7.64 -7.35 12.64
CA PRO A 83 -6.47 -6.75 12.03
C PRO A 83 -5.67 -5.82 12.98
N VAL A 84 -4.34 -5.84 12.85
CA VAL A 84 -3.43 -4.97 13.60
C VAL A 84 -2.99 -3.79 12.73
N THR A 85 -2.84 -2.61 13.33
CA THR A 85 -2.60 -1.36 12.60
C THR A 85 -1.41 -0.58 13.16
N TRP A 86 -0.59 -0.05 12.27
CA TRP A 86 0.54 0.82 12.58
C TRP A 86 0.37 2.17 11.88
N SER A 87 0.48 3.25 12.65
CA SER A 87 0.73 4.58 12.09
C SER A 87 2.22 4.75 11.88
N MET A 88 2.65 5.06 10.66
CA MET A 88 4.07 5.14 10.31
C MET A 88 4.72 6.38 10.93
N SER A 89 5.82 6.19 11.65
CA SER A 89 6.64 7.29 12.19
C SER A 89 8.08 6.79 12.45
N PRO A 90 9.04 7.03 11.53
CA PRO A 90 8.89 7.79 10.28
C PRO A 90 7.98 7.12 9.24
N THR A 91 7.55 7.89 8.23
CA THR A 91 6.87 7.35 7.04
C THR A 91 7.87 6.71 6.09
N PHE A 92 7.39 5.79 5.25
CA PHE A 92 8.16 5.25 4.13
C PHE A 92 7.73 5.97 2.84
N THR A 93 8.66 6.29 1.95
CA THR A 93 8.36 6.87 0.63
C THR A 93 9.01 6.04 -0.45
N LEU A 94 8.20 5.51 -1.36
CA LEU A 94 8.66 4.95 -2.64
C LEU A 94 8.94 6.13 -3.58
N GLY A 95 10.22 6.41 -3.81
CA GLY A 95 10.66 7.61 -4.52
C GLY A 95 10.67 7.49 -6.04
N ASP A 96 10.69 6.26 -6.55
CA ASP A 96 10.73 5.95 -7.98
C ASP A 96 9.82 4.75 -8.29
N PHE A 97 8.76 4.97 -9.06
CA PHE A 97 7.80 3.92 -9.45
C PHE A 97 8.40 2.87 -10.41
N SER A 98 9.63 3.06 -10.91
CA SER A 98 10.35 2.01 -11.64
C SER A 98 10.99 0.96 -10.72
N ASN A 99 11.09 1.24 -9.41
CA ASN A 99 11.51 0.28 -8.40
C ASN A 99 10.29 -0.42 -7.78
N MET A 100 10.50 -1.64 -7.31
CA MET A 100 9.48 -2.34 -6.52
C MET A 100 9.49 -1.89 -5.06
N LEU A 101 8.31 -1.87 -4.44
CA LEU A 101 8.17 -1.86 -2.98
C LEU A 101 8.33 -3.28 -2.47
N GLU A 102 9.36 -3.54 -1.68
CA GLU A 102 9.57 -4.80 -1.00
C GLU A 102 9.03 -4.72 0.43
N ILE A 103 8.26 -5.73 0.82
CA ILE A 103 7.63 -5.80 2.14
C ILE A 103 7.96 -7.15 2.76
N TYR A 104 8.46 -7.10 3.98
CA TYR A 104 8.86 -8.26 4.75
C TYR A 104 8.19 -8.23 6.13
N ILE A 105 7.64 -9.36 6.56
CA ILE A 105 6.98 -9.52 7.85
C ILE A 105 7.82 -10.45 8.71
N TYR A 106 8.05 -10.05 9.95
CA TYR A 106 8.91 -10.76 10.90
C TYR A 106 8.22 -10.96 12.23
N ASP A 107 8.68 -11.99 12.94
CA ASP A 107 8.52 -12.18 14.37
C ASP A 107 9.79 -11.65 15.08
N GLU A 108 9.65 -10.66 15.96
CA GLU A 108 10.75 -10.05 16.70
C GLU A 108 11.21 -10.98 17.82
N ASP A 109 12.51 -11.26 17.87
CA ASP A 109 13.05 -12.26 18.77
C ASP A 109 14.32 -11.77 19.46
N VAL A 110 14.64 -12.29 20.65
CA VAL A 110 15.77 -11.76 21.45
C VAL A 110 17.13 -11.96 20.75
N LEU A 111 17.25 -13.04 19.96
CA LEU A 111 18.51 -13.43 19.34
C LEU A 111 18.54 -13.16 17.83
N SER A 112 17.43 -13.41 17.15
CA SER A 112 17.31 -13.26 15.71
C SER A 112 15.85 -13.24 15.33
N ASP A 113 15.41 -12.17 14.68
CA ASP A 113 14.04 -12.10 14.15
C ASP A 113 13.79 -13.23 13.14
N ASP A 114 12.63 -13.85 13.25
CA ASP A 114 12.21 -14.93 12.38
C ASP A 114 11.39 -14.37 11.20
N PHE A 115 11.84 -14.68 9.99
CA PHE A 115 11.14 -14.26 8.77
C PHE A 115 9.86 -15.07 8.58
N ILE A 116 8.72 -14.38 8.51
CA ILE A 116 7.42 -15.00 8.28
C ILE A 116 7.11 -15.10 6.79
N ASP A 117 7.07 -13.96 6.10
CA ASP A 117 6.77 -13.89 4.66
C ASP A 117 7.17 -12.54 4.08
N GLY A 118 7.18 -12.43 2.75
CA GLY A 118 7.46 -11.18 2.06
C GLY A 118 7.18 -11.23 0.57
N ALA A 119 6.96 -10.05 -0.01
CA ALA A 119 6.65 -9.90 -1.43
C ALA A 119 7.14 -8.54 -1.95
N ALA A 120 7.25 -8.43 -3.27
CA ALA A 120 7.58 -7.21 -3.98
C ALA A 120 6.38 -6.76 -4.83
N PHE A 121 6.11 -5.46 -4.84
CA PHE A 121 4.97 -4.86 -5.53
C PHE A 121 5.43 -3.74 -6.47
N GLU A 122 4.96 -3.81 -7.72
CA GLU A 122 5.10 -2.74 -8.70
C GLU A 122 3.81 -1.89 -8.66
N PHE A 123 3.96 -0.56 -8.73
CA PHE A 123 2.85 0.37 -8.73
C PHE A 123 2.85 1.19 -10.02
N ASP A 124 1.67 1.36 -10.63
CA ASP A 124 1.49 2.24 -11.78
C ASP A 124 1.35 3.70 -11.30
N PRO A 125 2.22 4.64 -11.71
CA PRO A 125 2.14 6.02 -11.27
C PRO A 125 0.88 6.76 -11.74
N SER A 126 0.11 6.18 -12.66
CA SER A 126 -1.21 6.68 -13.06
C SER A 126 -2.37 6.16 -12.19
N GLU A 127 -2.13 5.14 -11.36
CA GLU A 127 -3.10 4.64 -10.38
C GLU A 127 -2.82 5.25 -9.00
N THR A 128 -3.67 6.19 -8.58
CA THR A 128 -3.49 6.92 -7.32
C THR A 128 -4.62 6.71 -6.31
N PRO A 129 -4.97 5.47 -5.91
CA PRO A 129 -5.91 5.24 -4.83
C PRO A 129 -5.27 5.58 -3.47
N ASP A 130 -6.04 6.14 -2.55
CA ASP A 130 -5.55 6.42 -1.18
C ASP A 130 -5.26 5.14 -0.36
N THR A 131 -5.56 3.96 -0.91
CA THR A 131 -5.41 2.68 -0.21
C THR A 131 -5.12 1.55 -1.19
N TRP A 132 -4.17 0.68 -0.83
CA TRP A 132 -3.87 -0.56 -1.53
C TRP A 132 -4.04 -1.76 -0.61
N THR A 133 -4.69 -2.81 -1.09
CA THR A 133 -4.70 -4.13 -0.44
C THR A 133 -3.74 -5.03 -1.19
N LEU A 134 -2.71 -5.50 -0.49
CA LEU A 134 -1.59 -6.26 -1.03
C LEU A 134 -1.65 -7.68 -0.48
N ASP A 135 -1.86 -8.64 -1.38
CA ASP A 135 -1.77 -10.07 -1.07
C ASP A 135 -0.29 -10.48 -1.15
N VAL A 136 0.35 -10.63 0.01
CA VAL A 136 1.75 -11.07 0.12
C VAL A 136 1.85 -12.56 -0.18
N SER A 137 0.89 -13.34 0.33
CA SER A 137 0.70 -14.76 -0.01
C SER A 137 -0.77 -15.16 0.20
N ASP A 138 -1.11 -16.44 -0.04
CA ASP A 138 -2.49 -16.94 0.11
C ASP A 138 -3.09 -16.68 1.50
N ASN A 139 -2.25 -16.59 2.53
CA ASN A 139 -2.66 -16.44 3.93
C ASN A 139 -2.08 -15.20 4.62
N LEU A 140 -1.37 -14.33 3.89
CA LEU A 140 -0.85 -13.06 4.40
C LEU A 140 -1.32 -11.91 3.52
N GLN A 141 -2.00 -10.95 4.14
CA GLN A 141 -2.55 -9.78 3.45
C GLN A 141 -2.34 -8.54 4.31
N ILE A 142 -1.92 -7.46 3.66
CA ILE A 142 -1.79 -6.15 4.28
C ILE A 142 -2.59 -5.12 3.48
N THR A 143 -3.01 -4.06 4.17
CA THR A 143 -3.57 -2.86 3.55
C THR A 143 -2.67 -1.69 3.91
N ILE A 144 -2.25 -0.89 2.92
CA ILE A 144 -1.50 0.35 3.14
C ILE A 144 -2.37 1.55 2.78
N GLU A 145 -2.36 2.57 3.63
CA GLU A 145 -2.90 3.90 3.32
C GLU A 145 -1.76 4.79 2.87
N VAL A 146 -1.95 5.49 1.75
CA VAL A 146 -0.88 6.20 1.05
C VAL A 146 -1.29 7.61 0.63
N SER A 147 -0.29 8.46 0.42
CA SER A 147 -0.42 9.76 -0.24
C SER A 147 0.58 9.89 -1.39
N TYR A 148 0.28 10.76 -2.36
CA TYR A 148 1.05 10.91 -3.59
C TYR A 148 1.58 12.34 -3.76
N GLU A 149 2.73 12.45 -4.40
CA GLU A 149 3.22 13.70 -4.99
C GLU A 149 3.12 13.63 -6.52
N PHE A 150 2.81 14.75 -7.18
CA PHE A 150 2.60 14.88 -8.64
C PHE A 150 3.52 15.95 -9.23
#